data_AF-A0A7W1HGF9-F1
#
_entry.id   AF-A0A7W1HGF9-F1
#
_cell.length_a   1.000
_cell.length_b   1.000
_cell.length_c   1.000
_cell.angle_alpha   90.00
_cell.angle_beta   90.00
_cell.angle_gamma   90.00
#
_symmetry.space_group_name_H-M   'P 1'
#
loop_
_entity.id
_entity.type
_entity.pdbx_description
1 polymer ?
#
loop_
_entity_poly.entity_id
_entity_poly.type
_entity_poly.pdbx_seq_one_letter_code
_entity_poly.pdbx_strand_id
1 'polypeptide(L)'
;MYVFLAGRGKDPKDRLYEFCNSLYNKKVFLAPPWKEIYCNDTEIKQSFEEALEVYDHLFKIYSDFGYEVIELPKTSVESRADFVISHMKILHFR
;
A
#
# COMPACT_ATOMS: atom_id res chain seq x y z
N MET A 1 -7.23 -3.70 -0.18
CA MET A 1 -6.58 -4.35 -1.34
C MET A 1 -5.12 -4.55 -0.97
N TYR A 2 -4.74 -5.78 -0.61
CA TYR A 2 -3.37 -6.11 -0.23
C TYR A 2 -2.58 -6.43 -1.50
N VAL A 3 -1.56 -5.64 -1.83
CA VAL A 3 -0.62 -6.02 -2.91
C VAL A 3 0.32 -7.08 -2.33
N PHE A 4 -0.06 -8.34 -2.49
CA PHE A 4 0.74 -9.49 -2.07
C PHE A 4 1.85 -9.71 -3.12
N LEU A 5 3.08 -9.29 -2.82
CA LEU A 5 4.25 -9.64 -3.63
C LEU A 5 4.64 -11.11 -3.33
N ALA A 6 3.84 -12.07 -3.82
CA ALA A 6 4.21 -13.49 -3.82
C ALA A 6 5.15 -13.81 -4.98
N GLY A 7 6.44 -13.57 -4.79
CA GLY A 7 7.48 -14.24 -5.57
C GLY A 7 7.78 -15.62 -4.98
N ARG A 8 7.39 -16.70 -5.67
CA ARG A 8 7.90 -18.04 -5.36
C ARG A 8 9.39 -18.12 -5.72
N GLY A 9 10.25 -18.43 -4.75
CA GLY A 9 11.53 -19.11 -4.97
C GLY A 9 12.80 -18.32 -4.62
N LYS A 10 13.51 -18.88 -3.62
CA LYS A 10 14.96 -18.89 -3.31
C LYS A 10 15.74 -17.55 -3.30
N ASP A 11 16.34 -17.27 -2.14
CA ASP A 11 16.95 -16.02 -1.64
C ASP A 11 17.40 -14.97 -2.69
N PRO A 12 16.68 -13.83 -2.82
CA PRO A 12 16.77 -12.94 -3.97
C PRO A 12 16.95 -11.46 -3.59
N LYS A 13 17.59 -11.13 -2.45
CA LYS A 13 17.56 -9.76 -1.91
C LYS A 13 18.14 -8.70 -2.87
N ASP A 14 19.31 -8.88 -3.49
CA ASP A 14 19.87 -7.74 -4.26
C ASP A 14 19.23 -7.53 -5.64
N ARG A 15 18.87 -8.62 -6.35
CA ARG A 15 18.26 -8.53 -7.69
C ARG A 15 16.77 -8.15 -7.69
N LEU A 16 16.01 -8.54 -6.66
CA LEU A 16 14.62 -8.08 -6.54
C LEU A 16 14.55 -6.59 -6.23
N TYR A 17 15.48 -6.07 -5.42
CA TYR A 17 15.50 -4.65 -5.08
C TYR A 17 15.74 -3.79 -6.32
N GLU A 18 16.73 -4.10 -7.15
CA GLU A 18 17.00 -3.32 -8.37
C GLU A 18 15.87 -3.44 -9.42
N PHE A 19 15.28 -4.63 -9.56
CA PHE A 19 14.22 -4.88 -10.53
C PHE A 19 12.91 -4.17 -10.16
N CYS A 20 12.48 -4.22 -8.90
CA CYS A 20 11.27 -3.54 -8.44
C CYS A 20 11.41 -2.01 -8.43
N ASN A 21 12.62 -1.49 -8.20
CA ASN A 21 12.86 -0.05 -8.13
C ASN A 21 12.76 0.66 -9.49
N SER A 22 12.85 -0.09 -10.60
CA SER A 22 12.76 0.45 -11.96
C SER A 22 11.40 0.22 -12.64
N LEU A 23 10.59 -0.75 -12.18
CA LEU A 23 9.31 -1.11 -12.81
C LEU A 23 8.08 -0.49 -12.14
N TYR A 24 8.16 -0.16 -10.86
CA TYR A 24 7.03 0.38 -10.10
C TYR A 24 7.23 1.86 -9.76
N ASN A 25 6.13 2.57 -9.58
CA ASN A 25 6.19 3.96 -9.14
C ASN A 25 6.81 4.03 -7.73
N LYS A 26 7.60 5.07 -7.48
CA LYS A 26 8.21 5.34 -6.17
C LYS A 26 7.17 5.62 -5.09
N LYS A 27 5.99 6.11 -5.46
CA LYS A 27 4.89 6.40 -4.54
C LYS A 27 4.01 5.17 -4.31
N VAL A 28 3.75 4.85 -3.06
CA VAL A 28 2.84 3.77 -2.62
C VAL A 28 1.77 4.37 -1.74
N PHE A 29 0.50 4.20 -2.09
CA PHE A 29 -0.61 4.60 -1.25
C PHE A 29 -0.96 3.48 -0.27
N LEU A 30 -1.00 3.80 1.03
CA LEU A 30 -1.34 2.84 2.07
C LEU A 30 -2.60 3.29 2.82
N ALA A 31 -3.60 2.41 2.90
CA ALA A 31 -4.84 2.70 3.61
C ALA A 31 -4.67 2.35 5.10
N PRO A 32 -4.74 3.33 6.02
CA PRO A 32 -4.66 3.06 7.44
C PRO A 32 -5.90 2.30 7.91
N PRO A 33 -5.77 1.33 8.84
CA PRO A 33 -6.92 0.72 9.49
C PRO A 33 -7.83 1.78 10.09
N TRP A 34 -9.12 1.68 9.76
CA TRP A 34 -10.10 2.71 10.06
C TRP A 34 -11.23 2.16 10.94
N LYS A 35 -11.06 2.29 12.26
CA LYS A 35 -11.91 1.67 13.29
C LYS A 35 -13.40 2.00 13.12
N GLU A 36 -13.73 3.23 12.75
CA GLU A 36 -15.09 3.73 12.61
C GLU A 36 -15.88 3.04 11.48
N ILE A 37 -15.18 2.52 10.47
CA ILE A 37 -15.79 1.72 9.39
C ILE A 37 -15.35 0.26 9.44
N TYR A 38 -14.59 -0.13 10.47
CA TYR A 38 -14.08 -1.47 10.64
C TYR A 38 -15.18 -2.34 11.24
N CYS A 39 -15.95 -2.96 10.37
CA CYS A 39 -16.93 -3.95 10.74
C CYS A 39 -16.45 -5.32 10.26
N ASN A 40 -16.49 -6.32 11.13
CA ASN A 40 -16.33 -7.70 10.72
C ASN A 40 -17.58 -8.09 9.94
N ASP A 41 -17.58 -7.85 8.63
CA ASP A 41 -18.49 -8.55 7.74
C ASP A 41 -17.94 -9.96 7.47
N THR A 42 -18.79 -10.86 7.02
CA THR A 42 -18.52 -12.25 6.64
C THR A 42 -17.30 -12.45 5.73
N GLU A 43 -16.85 -11.39 5.04
CA GLU A 43 -15.65 -11.41 4.20
C GLU A 43 -14.34 -11.04 4.94
N ILE A 44 -14.41 -10.31 6.06
CA ILE A 44 -13.23 -9.85 6.82
C ILE A 44 -12.99 -10.79 8.01
N LYS A 45 -11.99 -11.65 7.88
CA LYS A 45 -11.65 -12.67 8.89
C LYS A 45 -10.62 -12.23 9.92
N GLN A 46 -9.95 -11.10 9.67
CA GLN A 46 -8.88 -10.59 10.53
C GLN A 46 -9.43 -9.64 11.60
N SER A 47 -8.81 -9.58 12.77
CA SER A 47 -9.13 -8.62 13.81
C SER A 47 -8.63 -7.21 13.45
N PHE A 48 -9.15 -6.20 14.15
CA PHE A 48 -8.66 -4.84 14.00
C PHE A 48 -7.19 -4.72 14.42
N GLU A 49 -6.79 -5.45 15.47
CA GLU A 49 -5.42 -5.53 15.96
C GLU A 49 -4.48 -6.14 14.91
N GLU A 50 -4.90 -7.23 14.26
CA GLU A 50 -4.15 -7.83 13.14
C GLU A 50 -4.03 -6.84 11.96
N ALA A 51 -5.06 -6.04 11.69
CA ALA A 51 -5.00 -5.00 10.66
C ALA A 51 -3.97 -3.90 10.99
N LEU A 52 -3.84 -3.51 12.27
CA LEU A 52 -2.82 -2.57 12.73
C LEU A 52 -1.42 -3.14 12.57
N GLU A 53 -1.20 -4.39 13.00
CA GLU A 53 0.11 -5.05 12.87
C GLU A 53 0.54 -5.18 11.40
N VAL A 54 -0.40 -5.56 10.52
CA VAL A 54 -0.14 -5.63 9.08
C VAL A 54 0.19 -4.24 8.51
N TYR A 55 -0.55 -3.20 8.92
CA TYR A 55 -0.28 -1.84 8.48
C TYR A 55 1.13 -1.38 8.85
N ASP A 56 1.53 -1.56 10.11
CA ASP A 56 2.85 -1.16 10.61
C ASP A 56 3.98 -1.90 9.89
N HIS A 57 3.80 -3.21 9.65
CA HIS A 57 4.75 -4.00 8.87
C HIS A 57 4.87 -3.51 7.43
N LEU A 58 3.75 -3.24 6.75
CA LEU A 58 3.77 -2.75 5.37
C LEU A 58 4.39 -1.37 5.27
N PHE A 59 4.02 -0.44 6.17
CA PHE A 59 4.61 0.89 6.23
C PHE A 59 6.13 0.80 6.38
N LYS A 60 6.61 -0.03 7.31
CA LYS A 60 8.04 -0.26 7.53
C LYS A 60 8.72 -0.86 6.31
N ILE A 61 8.16 -1.93 5.72
CA ILE A 61 8.75 -2.60 4.55
C ILE A 61 8.87 -1.60 3.39
N TYR A 62 7.80 -0.90 3.01
CA TYR A 62 7.88 0.02 1.89
C TYR A 62 8.84 1.18 2.16
N SER A 63 8.88 1.71 3.38
CA SER A 63 9.82 2.75 3.78
C SER A 63 11.29 2.29 3.72
N ASP A 64 11.58 1.09 4.25
CA ASP A 64 12.93 0.50 4.25
C ASP A 64 13.42 0.21 2.81
N PHE A 65 12.50 -0.07 1.88
CA PHE A 65 12.81 -0.26 0.46
C PHE A 65 12.90 1.08 -0.32
N GLY A 66 12.74 2.22 0.34
CA GLY A 66 12.90 3.55 -0.25
C GLY A 66 11.70 4.03 -1.09
N TYR A 67 10.51 3.45 -0.87
CA TYR A 67 9.26 3.99 -1.43
C TYR A 67 8.78 5.20 -0.62
N GLU A 68 8.14 6.15 -1.29
CA GLU A 68 7.38 7.23 -0.67
C GLU A 68 6.00 6.67 -0.30
N VAL A 69 5.83 6.31 0.98
CA VAL A 69 4.54 5.81 1.49
C VAL A 69 3.63 7.00 1.78
N ILE A 70 2.49 7.06 1.09
CA ILE A 70 1.47 8.09 1.23
C ILE A 70 0.26 7.46 1.92
N GLU A 71 -0.01 7.87 3.15
CA GLU A 71 -1.19 7.42 3.88
C GLU A 71 -2.46 8.02 3.26
N LEU A 72 -3.46 7.17 2.99
CA LEU A 72 -4.75 7.63 2.48
C LEU A 72 -5.59 8.26 3.59
N PRO A 73 -6.23 9.42 3.34
CA PRO A 73 -7.09 10.05 4.33
C PRO A 73 -8.32 9.18 4.64
N LYS A 74 -8.73 9.15 5.91
CA LYS A 74 -9.95 8.49 6.39
C LYS A 74 -11.18 9.33 6.06
N THR A 75 -11.51 9.37 4.77
CA THR A 75 -12.63 10.15 4.21
C THR A 75 -13.48 9.28 3.28
N SER A 76 -14.48 9.87 2.62
CA SER A 76 -15.33 9.16 1.66
C SER A 76 -14.53 8.51 0.55
N VAL A 77 -15.15 7.56 -0.15
CA VAL A 77 -14.52 6.85 -1.27
C VAL A 77 -14.15 7.84 -2.38
N GLU A 78 -15.04 8.78 -2.68
CA GLU A 78 -14.88 9.81 -3.70
C GLU A 78 -13.68 10.71 -3.39
N SER A 79 -13.61 11.24 -2.16
CA SER A 79 -12.50 12.10 -1.75
C SER A 79 -11.17 11.36 -1.69
N ARG A 80 -11.16 10.05 -1.36
CA ARG A 80 -9.94 9.23 -1.46
C ARG A 80 -9.50 9.01 -2.90
N ALA A 81 -10.45 8.81 -3.83
CA ALA A 81 -10.14 8.68 -5.25
C ALA A 81 -9.52 9.99 -5.80
N ASP A 82 -10.12 11.13 -5.48
CA ASP A 82 -9.59 12.46 -5.84
C ASP A 82 -8.20 12.70 -5.23
N PHE A 83 -8.00 12.29 -3.98
CA PHE A 83 -6.70 12.32 -3.33
C PHE A 83 -5.67 11.50 -4.11
N VAL A 84 -5.97 10.26 -4.48
CA VAL A 84 -5.05 9.42 -5.28
C VAL A 84 -4.76 10.07 -6.63
N ILE A 85 -5.79 10.51 -7.35
CA ILE A 85 -5.66 11.13 -8.68
C ILE A 85 -4.78 12.38 -8.63
N SER A 86 -4.98 13.25 -7.64
CA SER A 86 -4.19 14.47 -7.46
C SER A 86 -2.71 14.19 -7.12
N HIS A 87 -2.40 13.03 -6.53
CA HIS A 87 -1.03 12.63 -6.19
C HIS A 87 -0.34 11.84 -7.32
N MET A 88 -1.08 11.41 -8.34
CA MET A 88 -0.52 10.86 -9.57
C MET A 88 -0.07 12.00 -10.48
N LYS A 89 1.20 11.97 -10.91
CA LYS A 89 1.64 12.83 -12.01
C LYS A 89 0.83 12.44 -13.23
N ILE A 90 0.06 13.37 -13.78
CA ILE A 90 -0.56 13.19 -15.10
C ILE A 90 0.60 12.89 -16.06
N LEU A 91 0.68 11.66 -16.54
CA LEU A 91 1.47 11.34 -17.72
C LEU A 91 0.82 12.14 -18.83
N HIS A 92 1.37 13.33 -19.12
CA HIS A 92 1.16 13.93 -20.42
C HIS A 92 1.71 12.95 -21.44
N PHE A 93 0.83 12.16 -22.04
CA PHE A 93 1.10 11.54 -23.33
C PHE A 93 1.30 12.70 -24.30
N ARG A 94 2.58 13.00 -24.58
CA ARG A 94 2.99 13.75 -25.76
C ARG A 94 3.10 12.81 -26.93
#